data_AF-A0A7J8RMS5-F1
#
_entry.id   AF-A0A7J8RMS5-F1
#
_cell.length_a   1.000
_cell.length_b   1.000
_cell.length_c   1.000
_cell.angle_alpha   90.00
_cell.angle_beta   90.00
_cell.angle_gamma   90.00
#
_symmetry.space_group_name_H-M   'P 1'
#
loop_
_entity.id
_entity.type
_entity.pdbx_description
1 polymer ?
#
loop_
_entity_poly.entity_id
_entity_poly.type
_entity_poly.pdbx_seq_one_letter_code
_entity_poly.pdbx_strand_id
1 'polypeptide(L)'
;MSFSFFKPSRPKTPPEVAKAIKDSLNALDTKTVAEVKALEKAMEEVEKNFVTMRCMLSGDGEVEPNVEQVSQLALEISKEDVISLVVHKLPILGWEARKDLVHCWSILLKQQVDSKYCCVEYIEKHLELLDFLVVCYDNKEIALNCGNMLRECIKFPSLAQYILNSASFVLFFKFVELPNFDVASDAFSTFKDILTKHASLVAEYLTGHYDEVHLHTV
;
A
#
# COMPACT_ATOMS: atom_id res chain seq x y z
N MET A 1 -24.61 -34.56 14.13
CA MET A 1 -23.78 -33.34 14.09
C MET A 1 -22.48 -33.70 13.38
N SER A 2 -22.25 -33.12 12.20
CA SER A 2 -21.05 -33.41 11.39
C SER A 2 -19.91 -32.55 11.90
N PHE A 3 -18.94 -33.16 12.58
CA PHE A 3 -17.68 -32.51 12.94
C PHE A 3 -16.80 -32.52 11.69
N SER A 4 -16.65 -31.35 11.05
CA SER A 4 -15.69 -31.18 9.97
C SER A 4 -14.28 -31.22 10.55
N PHE A 5 -13.56 -32.31 10.29
CA PHE A 5 -12.13 -32.42 10.50
C PHE A 5 -11.41 -31.54 9.47
N PHE A 6 -11.17 -30.27 9.80
CA PHE A 6 -10.16 -29.50 9.11
C PHE A 6 -8.78 -30.08 9.48
N LYS A 7 -8.18 -30.86 8.57
CA LYS A 7 -6.74 -31.13 8.65
C LYS A 7 -6.02 -29.78 8.65
N PRO A 8 -5.05 -29.53 9.56
CA PRO A 8 -4.21 -28.35 9.45
C PRO A 8 -3.55 -28.37 8.08
N SER A 9 -3.87 -27.40 7.21
CA SER A 9 -3.12 -27.25 5.97
C SER A 9 -1.67 -26.97 6.32
N ARG A 10 -0.73 -27.61 5.62
CA ARG A 10 0.69 -27.34 5.78
C ARG A 10 0.92 -25.80 5.76
N PRO A 11 1.72 -25.24 6.68
CA PRO A 11 2.04 -23.82 6.66
C PRO A 11 2.64 -23.45 5.29
N LYS A 12 2.10 -22.43 4.64
CA LYS A 12 2.63 -21.92 3.37
C LYS A 12 4.00 -21.31 3.60
N THR A 13 4.93 -21.55 2.70
CA THR A 13 6.24 -20.88 2.66
C THR A 13 6.10 -19.46 2.08
N PRO A 14 7.06 -18.54 2.34
CA PRO A 14 6.99 -17.19 1.81
C PRO A 14 6.80 -17.09 0.28
N PRO A 15 7.50 -17.90 -0.56
CA PRO A 15 7.27 -17.90 -2.01
C PRO A 15 5.86 -18.38 -2.38
N GLU A 16 5.31 -19.38 -1.67
CA GLU A 16 3.94 -19.87 -1.91
C GLU A 16 2.90 -18.81 -1.52
N VAL A 17 3.14 -18.02 -0.47
CA VAL A 17 2.26 -16.91 -0.08
C VAL A 17 2.29 -15.81 -1.14
N ALA A 18 3.47 -15.35 -1.56
CA ALA A 18 3.59 -14.31 -2.59
C ALA A 18 2.91 -14.72 -3.90
N LYS A 19 3.15 -15.96 -4.34
CA LYS A 19 2.50 -16.51 -5.54
C LYS A 19 0.98 -16.62 -5.39
N ALA A 20 0.49 -17.13 -4.26
CA ALA A 20 -0.96 -17.24 -4.03
C ALA A 20 -1.64 -15.86 -4.06
N ILE A 21 -1.01 -14.83 -3.50
CA ILE A 21 -1.52 -13.46 -3.55
C ILE A 21 -1.59 -12.97 -5.00
N LYS A 22 -0.49 -13.08 -5.75
CA LYS A 22 -0.44 -12.70 -7.16
C LYS A 22 -1.54 -13.37 -7.98
N ASP A 23 -1.65 -14.69 -7.86
CA ASP A 23 -2.63 -15.48 -8.62
C ASP A 23 -4.07 -15.07 -8.25
N SER A 24 -4.36 -14.84 -6.96
CA SER A 24 -5.68 -14.40 -6.50
C SER A 24 -6.03 -12.97 -6.95
N LEU A 25 -5.06 -12.05 -6.97
CA LEU A 25 -5.28 -10.67 -7.44
C LEU A 25 -5.50 -10.61 -8.96
N ASN A 26 -4.72 -11.39 -9.73
CA ASN A 26 -4.91 -11.49 -11.18
C ASN A 26 -6.23 -12.16 -11.54
N ALA A 27 -6.71 -13.10 -10.72
CA ALA A 27 -8.00 -13.73 -10.94
C ALA A 27 -9.15 -12.72 -10.91
N LEU A 28 -9.03 -11.61 -10.17
CA LEU A 28 -10.05 -10.56 -10.13
C LEU A 28 -10.30 -9.92 -11.51
N ASP A 29 -9.27 -9.80 -12.37
CA ASP A 29 -9.41 -9.21 -13.71
C ASP A 29 -10.16 -10.10 -14.69
N THR A 30 -10.16 -11.41 -14.43
CA THR A 30 -10.85 -12.38 -15.27
C THR A 30 -12.35 -12.47 -14.99
N LYS A 31 -12.81 -11.84 -13.90
CA LYS A 31 -14.21 -11.91 -13.45
C LYS A 31 -14.94 -10.64 -13.84
N THR A 32 -16.03 -10.81 -14.59
CA THR A 32 -16.91 -9.69 -14.94
C THR A 32 -17.95 -9.46 -13.85
N VAL A 33 -18.48 -8.25 -13.78
CA VAL A 33 -19.57 -7.88 -12.85
C VAL A 33 -20.83 -8.75 -13.07
N ALA A 34 -20.99 -9.36 -14.25
CA ALA A 34 -22.08 -10.29 -14.53
C ALA A 34 -21.93 -11.64 -13.78
N GLU A 35 -20.72 -12.01 -13.37
CA GLU A 35 -20.43 -13.23 -12.61
C GLU A 35 -20.29 -12.94 -11.11
N VAL A 36 -21.28 -12.26 -10.52
CA VAL A 36 -21.25 -11.81 -9.10
C VAL A 36 -20.74 -12.88 -8.14
N LYS A 37 -21.26 -14.10 -8.24
CA LYS A 37 -20.89 -15.22 -7.35
C LYS A 37 -19.44 -15.70 -7.52
N ALA A 38 -18.89 -15.60 -8.73
CA ALA A 38 -17.50 -15.94 -9.00
C ALA A 38 -16.56 -14.82 -8.53
N LEU A 39 -16.99 -13.56 -8.67
CA LEU A 39 -16.27 -12.40 -8.17
C LEU A 39 -16.21 -12.41 -6.63
N GLU A 40 -17.32 -12.66 -5.94
CA GLU A 40 -17.39 -12.81 -4.48
C GLU A 40 -16.39 -13.87 -4.00
N LYS A 41 -16.39 -15.05 -4.63
CA LYS A 41 -15.45 -16.12 -4.29
C LYS A 41 -13.99 -15.75 -4.55
N ALA A 42 -13.70 -14.98 -5.59
CA ALA A 42 -12.35 -14.50 -5.87
C ALA A 42 -11.89 -13.46 -4.84
N MET A 43 -12.80 -12.57 -4.41
CA MET A 43 -12.53 -11.60 -3.34
C MET A 43 -12.27 -12.29 -1.99
N GLU A 44 -13.06 -13.31 -1.64
CA GLU A 44 -12.82 -14.13 -0.44
C GLU A 44 -11.44 -14.81 -0.46
N GLU A 45 -10.98 -15.25 -1.62
CA GLU A 45 -9.66 -15.87 -1.76
C GLU A 45 -8.54 -14.86 -1.57
N VAL A 46 -8.68 -13.64 -2.10
CA VAL A 46 -7.74 -12.54 -1.85
C VAL A 46 -7.68 -12.21 -0.36
N GLU A 47 -8.82 -12.10 0.31
CA GLU A 47 -8.89 -11.81 1.75
C GLU A 47 -8.19 -12.91 2.57
N LYS A 48 -8.44 -14.19 2.28
CA LYS A 48 -7.73 -15.32 2.92
C LYS A 48 -6.22 -15.25 2.75
N ASN A 49 -5.75 -14.89 1.55
CA ASN A 49 -4.32 -14.78 1.28
C ASN A 49 -3.71 -13.56 1.99
N PHE A 50 -4.44 -12.46 2.12
CA PHE A 50 -4.00 -11.30 2.91
C PHE A 50 -3.94 -11.59 4.41
N VAL A 51 -4.91 -12.31 4.96
CA VAL A 51 -4.86 -12.79 6.34
C VAL A 51 -3.63 -13.69 6.55
N THR A 52 -3.35 -14.59 5.60
CA THR A 52 -2.17 -15.46 5.65
C THR A 52 -0.87 -14.64 5.66
N MET A 53 -0.77 -13.63 4.79
CA MET A 53 0.36 -12.70 4.76
C MET A 53 0.49 -11.94 6.09
N ARG A 54 -0.61 -11.40 6.62
CA ARG A 54 -0.62 -10.68 7.89
C ARG A 54 -0.11 -11.55 9.04
N CYS A 55 -0.60 -12.79 9.14
CA CYS A 55 -0.13 -13.73 10.17
C CYS A 55 1.36 -14.04 10.02
N MET A 56 1.88 -14.20 8.79
CA MET A 56 3.31 -14.40 8.56
C MET A 56 4.14 -13.17 8.97
N LEU A 57 3.61 -11.96 8.74
CA LEU A 57 4.30 -10.69 9.02
C LEU A 57 4.25 -10.27 10.49
N SER A 58 3.16 -10.56 11.19
CA SER A 58 2.87 -10.01 12.53
C SER A 58 2.71 -11.07 13.62
N GLY A 59 2.65 -12.35 13.25
CA GLY A 59 2.18 -13.41 14.14
C GLY A 59 0.65 -13.43 14.27
N ASP A 60 0.14 -14.41 15.01
CA ASP A 60 -1.28 -14.62 15.28
C ASP A 60 -1.65 -14.52 16.78
N GLY A 61 -0.71 -14.01 17.60
CA GLY A 61 -0.84 -13.88 19.05
C GLY A 61 -0.33 -15.10 19.83
N GLU A 62 -0.28 -16.26 19.20
CA GLU A 62 0.29 -17.49 19.77
C GLU A 62 1.69 -17.77 19.21
N VAL A 63 1.91 -17.45 17.93
CA VAL A 63 3.17 -17.64 17.22
C VAL A 63 3.77 -16.29 16.85
N GLU A 64 5.00 -16.02 17.30
CA GLU A 64 5.75 -14.84 16.89
C GLU A 64 6.22 -14.93 15.43
N PRO A 65 6.29 -13.80 14.71
CA PRO A 65 6.75 -13.79 13.32
C PRO A 65 8.23 -14.18 13.22
N ASN A 66 8.53 -15.11 12.31
CA ASN A 66 9.91 -15.49 12.03
C ASN A 66 10.59 -14.44 11.13
N VAL A 67 11.65 -13.80 11.63
CA VAL A 67 12.37 -12.72 10.93
C VAL A 67 12.87 -13.11 9.54
N GLU A 68 13.34 -14.35 9.38
CA GLU A 68 13.86 -14.85 8.10
C GLU A 68 12.71 -15.08 7.10
N GLN A 69 11.58 -15.62 7.56
CA GLN A 69 10.38 -15.76 6.72
C GLN A 69 9.80 -14.39 6.31
N VAL A 70 9.80 -13.41 7.21
CA VAL A 70 9.34 -12.05 6.93
C VAL A 70 10.24 -11.38 5.88
N SER A 71 11.56 -11.50 6.04
CA SER A 71 12.55 -10.98 5.09
C SER A 71 12.41 -11.65 3.72
N GLN A 72 12.25 -12.98 3.71
CA GLN A 72 12.04 -13.74 2.48
C GLN A 72 10.72 -13.38 1.81
N LEU A 73 9.65 -13.12 2.57
CA LEU A 73 8.38 -12.70 2.01
C LEU A 73 8.51 -11.34 1.31
N ALA A 74 9.20 -10.37 1.91
CA ALA A 74 9.42 -9.07 1.31
C ALA A 74 10.16 -9.16 -0.05
N LEU A 75 11.14 -10.07 -0.16
CA LEU A 75 11.83 -10.36 -1.43
C LEU A 75 10.88 -10.92 -2.48
N GLU A 76 10.12 -11.96 -2.13
CA GLU A 76 9.24 -12.63 -3.09
C GLU A 76 8.08 -11.74 -3.53
N ILE A 77 7.51 -10.94 -2.62
CA ILE A 77 6.47 -9.93 -2.93
C ILE A 77 6.99 -8.90 -3.94
N SER A 78 8.23 -8.45 -3.78
CA SER A 78 8.86 -7.49 -4.69
C SER A 78 9.21 -8.16 -6.04
N LYS A 79 9.70 -9.39 -6.02
CA LYS A 79 10.09 -10.15 -7.21
C LYS A 79 8.89 -10.59 -8.06
N GLU A 80 7.76 -10.87 -7.45
CA GLU A 80 6.54 -11.34 -8.14
C GLU A 80 5.62 -10.21 -8.61
N ASP A 81 6.03 -8.95 -8.51
CA ASP A 81 5.24 -7.74 -8.86
C ASP A 81 3.96 -7.57 -8.01
N VAL A 82 3.92 -8.19 -6.83
CA VAL A 82 2.74 -8.12 -5.96
C VAL A 82 2.51 -6.70 -5.47
N ILE A 83 3.57 -5.91 -5.27
CA ILE A 83 3.48 -4.49 -4.86
C ILE A 83 2.63 -3.67 -5.85
N SER A 84 2.90 -3.80 -7.14
CA SER A 84 2.11 -3.10 -8.18
C SER A 84 0.66 -3.59 -8.20
N LEU A 85 0.44 -4.91 -8.08
CA LEU A 85 -0.91 -5.48 -8.06
C LEU A 85 -1.73 -4.97 -6.86
N VAL A 86 -1.18 -4.96 -5.65
CA VAL A 86 -1.95 -4.52 -4.46
C VAL A 86 -2.33 -3.04 -4.54
N VAL A 87 -1.46 -2.18 -5.10
CA VAL A 87 -1.75 -0.76 -5.30
C VAL A 87 -2.88 -0.58 -6.31
N HIS A 88 -2.77 -1.20 -7.50
CA HIS A 88 -3.77 -1.05 -8.55
C HIS A 88 -5.13 -1.70 -8.20
N LYS A 89 -5.13 -2.78 -7.41
CA LYS A 89 -6.36 -3.45 -6.98
C LYS A 89 -7.01 -2.81 -5.74
N LEU A 90 -6.31 -1.93 -5.02
CA LEU A 90 -6.82 -1.27 -3.81
C LEU A 90 -8.27 -0.76 -3.93
N PRO A 91 -8.70 -0.10 -5.03
CA PRO A 91 -10.07 0.41 -5.16
C PRO A 91 -11.15 -0.67 -5.20
N ILE A 92 -10.86 -1.89 -5.63
CA ILE A 92 -11.86 -2.96 -5.77
C ILE A 92 -11.88 -3.93 -4.58
N LEU A 93 -10.89 -3.88 -3.69
CA LEU A 93 -10.82 -4.75 -2.53
C LEU A 93 -11.91 -4.43 -1.49
N GLY A 94 -12.34 -5.43 -0.73
CA GLY A 94 -13.23 -5.25 0.42
C GLY A 94 -12.54 -4.52 1.59
N TRP A 95 -13.33 -3.96 2.49
CA TRP A 95 -12.83 -3.18 3.64
C TRP A 95 -11.82 -3.95 4.52
N GLU A 96 -12.13 -5.21 4.86
CA GLU A 96 -11.23 -6.07 5.64
C GLU A 96 -9.89 -6.29 4.93
N ALA A 97 -9.93 -6.64 3.64
CA ALA A 97 -8.72 -6.81 2.84
C ALA A 97 -7.88 -5.53 2.74
N ARG A 98 -8.50 -4.35 2.60
CA ARG A 98 -7.80 -3.05 2.60
C ARG A 98 -7.11 -2.78 3.94
N LYS A 99 -7.77 -3.09 5.06
CA LYS A 99 -7.22 -2.93 6.42
C LYS A 99 -5.99 -3.80 6.61
N ASP A 100 -6.09 -5.08 6.28
CA ASP A 100 -4.96 -6.02 6.38
C ASP A 100 -3.81 -5.64 5.45
N LEU A 101 -4.12 -5.18 4.24
CA LEU A 101 -3.12 -4.70 3.28
C LEU A 101 -2.34 -3.51 3.82
N VAL A 102 -3.00 -2.48 4.36
CA VAL A 102 -2.31 -1.30 4.91
C VAL A 102 -1.40 -1.69 6.07
N HIS A 103 -1.84 -2.61 6.93
CA HIS A 103 -1.02 -3.13 8.01
C HIS A 103 0.23 -3.84 7.47
N CYS A 104 0.04 -4.79 6.55
CA CYS A 104 1.13 -5.53 5.92
C CYS A 104 2.12 -4.60 5.18
N TRP A 105 1.60 -3.61 4.46
CA TRP A 105 2.38 -2.58 3.75
C TRP A 105 3.36 -1.86 4.69
N SER A 106 2.88 -1.46 5.87
CA SER A 106 3.69 -0.76 6.86
C SER A 106 4.85 -1.59 7.42
N ILE A 107 4.72 -2.92 7.40
CA ILE A 107 5.76 -3.87 7.84
C ILE A 107 6.72 -4.16 6.69
N LEU A 108 6.19 -4.47 5.50
CA LEU A 108 6.94 -4.83 4.30
C LEU A 108 7.93 -3.73 3.89
N LEU A 109 7.49 -2.46 3.86
CA LEU A 109 8.36 -1.33 3.51
C LEU A 109 9.54 -1.14 4.47
N LYS A 110 9.42 -1.61 5.72
CA LYS A 110 10.48 -1.49 6.72
C LYS A 110 11.45 -2.66 6.72
N GLN A 111 11.16 -3.73 5.98
CA GLN A 111 12.04 -4.90 5.93
C GLN A 111 13.30 -4.60 5.14
N GLN A 112 14.44 -4.95 5.75
CA GLN A 112 15.74 -4.90 5.10
C GLN A 112 16.24 -6.30 4.80
N VAL A 113 16.75 -6.51 3.60
CA VAL A 113 17.53 -7.68 3.23
C VAL A 113 18.87 -7.19 2.70
N ASP A 114 19.97 -7.67 3.28
CA ASP A 114 21.33 -7.23 2.96
C ASP A 114 21.49 -5.69 2.99
N SER A 115 20.92 -5.07 4.03
CA SER A 115 20.88 -3.61 4.24
C SER A 115 20.13 -2.81 3.17
N LYS A 116 19.28 -3.47 2.37
CA LYS A 116 18.44 -2.84 1.34
C LYS A 116 16.96 -3.02 1.64
N TYR A 117 16.18 -1.99 1.35
CA TYR A 117 14.73 -2.05 1.46
C TYR A 117 14.13 -2.53 0.12
N CYS A 118 13.98 -3.83 -0.06
CA CYS A 118 13.59 -4.41 -1.35
C CYS A 118 12.27 -3.86 -1.89
N CYS A 119 11.27 -3.65 -1.02
CA CYS A 119 10.00 -3.06 -1.42
C CYS A 119 10.14 -1.58 -1.82
N VAL A 120 11.07 -0.84 -1.19
CA VAL A 120 11.35 0.56 -1.56
C VAL A 120 12.10 0.61 -2.89
N GLU A 121 13.14 -0.21 -3.09
CA GLU A 121 13.86 -0.34 -4.37
C GLU A 121 12.90 -0.74 -5.52
N TYR A 122 11.85 -1.51 -5.22
CA TYR A 122 10.81 -1.80 -6.19
C TYR A 122 10.00 -0.55 -6.56
N ILE A 123 9.54 0.22 -5.58
CA ILE A 123 8.76 1.45 -5.81
C ILE A 123 9.60 2.52 -6.51
N GLU A 124 10.89 2.62 -6.19
CA GLU A 124 11.83 3.53 -6.88
C GLU A 124 11.93 3.24 -8.38
N LYS A 125 11.65 2.01 -8.82
CA LYS A 125 11.60 1.61 -10.23
C LYS A 125 10.21 1.76 -10.86
N HIS A 126 9.18 2.01 -10.04
CA HIS A 126 7.77 2.07 -10.42
C HIS A 126 7.10 3.27 -9.71
N LEU A 127 7.64 4.46 -9.92
CA LEU A 127 7.25 5.67 -9.19
C LEU A 127 5.80 6.10 -9.49
N GLU A 128 5.24 5.67 -10.62
CA GLU A 128 3.84 5.86 -10.98
C GLU A 128 2.85 5.26 -9.96
N LEU A 129 3.31 4.28 -9.15
CA LEU A 129 2.51 3.73 -8.06
C LEU A 129 2.23 4.78 -6.97
N LEU A 130 3.15 5.70 -6.75
CA LEU A 130 2.96 6.79 -5.80
C LEU A 130 1.95 7.81 -6.32
N ASP A 131 2.00 8.13 -7.61
CA ASP A 131 1.00 8.99 -8.26
C ASP A 131 -0.40 8.37 -8.20
N PHE A 132 -0.49 7.05 -8.44
CA PHE A 132 -1.76 6.32 -8.33
C PHE A 132 -2.36 6.44 -6.92
N LEU A 133 -1.55 6.28 -5.86
CA LEU A 133 -1.99 6.46 -4.48
C LEU A 133 -2.49 7.89 -4.22
N VAL A 134 -1.81 8.90 -4.76
CA VAL A 134 -2.25 10.31 -4.64
C VAL A 134 -3.58 10.53 -5.37
N VAL A 135 -3.72 10.08 -6.61
CA VAL A 135 -4.96 10.23 -7.39
C VAL A 135 -6.14 9.54 -6.69
N CYS A 136 -5.90 8.41 -6.03
CA CYS A 136 -6.93 7.67 -5.30
C CYS A 136 -7.49 8.38 -4.07
N TYR A 137 -6.91 9.51 -3.61
CA TYR A 137 -7.54 10.34 -2.57
C TYR A 137 -8.93 10.88 -2.99
N ASP A 138 -9.20 11.01 -4.29
CA ASP A 138 -10.51 11.43 -4.80
C ASP A 138 -11.60 10.35 -4.54
N ASN A 139 -11.20 9.11 -4.31
CA ASN A 139 -12.09 8.03 -3.88
C ASN A 139 -12.19 7.97 -2.34
N LYS A 140 -13.28 8.53 -1.81
CA LYS A 140 -13.57 8.64 -0.38
C LYS A 140 -13.52 7.32 0.39
N GLU A 141 -13.81 6.19 -0.26
CA GLU A 141 -13.81 4.88 0.41
C GLU A 141 -12.41 4.32 0.70
N ILE A 142 -11.39 4.79 -0.03
CA ILE A 142 -10.01 4.31 0.08
C ILE A 142 -9.02 5.42 0.41
N ALA A 143 -9.44 6.68 0.44
CA ALA A 143 -8.56 7.83 0.64
C ALA A 143 -7.67 7.67 1.87
N LEU A 144 -8.22 7.24 3.00
CA LEU A 144 -7.47 7.00 4.24
C LEU A 144 -6.49 5.83 4.10
N ASN A 145 -6.84 4.78 3.35
CA ASN A 145 -5.91 3.68 3.06
C ASN A 145 -4.73 4.17 2.21
N CYS A 146 -5.01 4.97 1.17
CA CYS A 146 -4.01 5.56 0.30
C CYS A 146 -3.08 6.49 1.08
N GLY A 147 -3.65 7.34 1.93
CA GLY A 147 -2.89 8.22 2.81
C GLY A 147 -1.96 7.48 3.76
N ASN A 148 -2.46 6.43 4.41
CA ASN A 148 -1.62 5.59 5.27
C ASN A 148 -0.48 4.92 4.49
N MET A 149 -0.76 4.35 3.31
CA MET A 149 0.27 3.71 2.48
C MET A 149 1.31 4.72 2.00
N LEU A 150 0.86 5.89 1.52
CA LEU A 150 1.72 6.95 1.01
C LEU A 150 2.59 7.56 2.12
N ARG A 151 2.05 7.75 3.32
CA ARG A 151 2.82 8.22 4.49
C ARG A 151 3.91 7.26 4.92
N GLU A 152 3.75 5.94 4.71
CA GLU A 152 4.85 4.99 4.91
C GLU A 152 5.93 5.14 3.82
N CYS A 153 5.56 5.40 2.56
CA CYS A 153 6.50 5.62 1.47
C CYS A 153 7.35 6.88 1.65
N ILE A 154 6.74 8.02 1.98
CA ILE A 154 7.46 9.30 2.10
C ILE A 154 8.40 9.37 3.33
N LYS A 155 8.45 8.32 4.16
CA LYS A 155 9.52 8.19 5.17
C LYS A 155 10.89 7.99 4.52
N PHE A 156 10.93 7.51 3.28
CA PHE A 156 12.14 7.33 2.50
C PHE A 156 12.43 8.61 1.68
N PRO A 157 13.63 9.22 1.81
CA PRO A 157 13.95 10.48 1.14
C PRO A 157 13.76 10.45 -0.38
N SER A 158 14.13 9.34 -1.04
CA SER A 158 14.00 9.17 -2.50
C SER A 158 12.54 9.23 -2.96
N LEU A 159 11.65 8.52 -2.27
CA LEU A 159 10.22 8.50 -2.59
C LEU A 159 9.54 9.84 -2.26
N ALA A 160 9.94 10.48 -1.15
CA ALA A 160 9.46 11.82 -0.80
C ALA A 160 9.90 12.88 -1.81
N GLN A 161 11.15 12.82 -2.28
CA GLN A 161 11.67 13.70 -3.31
C GLN A 161 10.88 13.55 -4.61
N TYR A 162 10.56 12.32 -5.01
CA TYR A 162 9.72 12.09 -6.19
C TYR A 162 8.35 12.74 -6.06
N ILE A 163 7.62 12.44 -4.98
CA ILE A 163 6.28 12.99 -4.76
C ILE A 163 6.31 14.51 -4.76
N LEU A 164 7.28 15.12 -4.05
CA LEU A 164 7.39 16.57 -3.94
C LEU A 164 7.58 17.25 -5.31
N ASN A 165 8.30 16.61 -6.24
CA ASN A 165 8.52 17.14 -7.59
C ASN A 165 7.51 16.61 -8.63
N SER A 166 6.54 15.78 -8.23
CA SER A 166 5.53 15.23 -9.14
C SER A 166 4.39 16.22 -9.35
N ALA A 167 3.79 16.23 -10.54
CA ALA A 167 2.55 16.94 -10.83
C ALA A 167 1.39 16.48 -9.92
N SER A 168 1.46 15.27 -9.34
CA SER A 168 0.45 14.81 -8.38
C SER A 168 0.50 15.58 -7.06
N PHE A 169 1.63 16.21 -6.70
CA PHE A 169 1.76 16.98 -5.47
C PHE A 169 0.73 18.10 -5.37
N VAL A 170 0.47 18.81 -6.47
CA VAL A 170 -0.46 19.94 -6.47
C VAL A 170 -1.90 19.52 -6.18
N LEU A 171 -2.25 18.23 -6.32
CA LEU A 171 -3.56 17.72 -5.96
C LEU A 171 -3.84 17.85 -4.45
N PHE A 172 -2.81 17.87 -3.60
CA PHE A 172 -3.01 18.05 -2.16
C PHE A 172 -3.65 19.39 -1.81
N PHE A 173 -3.37 20.48 -2.55
CA PHE A 173 -4.05 21.76 -2.34
C PHE A 173 -5.57 21.65 -2.54
N LYS A 174 -6.02 20.83 -3.50
CA LYS A 174 -7.44 20.51 -3.68
C LYS A 174 -7.96 19.58 -2.57
N PHE A 175 -7.19 18.54 -2.22
CA PHE A 175 -7.66 17.51 -1.29
C PHE A 175 -7.86 18.03 0.14
N VAL A 176 -7.03 18.98 0.60
CA VAL A 176 -7.18 19.60 1.93
C VAL A 176 -8.42 20.48 2.05
N GLU A 177 -9.02 20.89 0.93
CA GLU A 177 -10.24 21.70 0.89
C GLU A 177 -11.51 20.88 0.65
N LEU A 178 -11.41 19.54 0.59
CA LEU A 178 -12.56 18.69 0.37
C LEU A 178 -13.61 18.85 1.50
N PRO A 179 -14.92 18.82 1.17
CA PRO A 179 -15.97 18.98 2.17
C PRO A 179 -16.07 17.78 3.13
N ASN A 180 -15.46 16.65 2.79
CA ASN A 180 -15.36 15.50 3.69
C ASN A 180 -14.19 15.74 4.64
N PHE A 181 -14.51 16.01 5.91
CA PHE A 181 -13.53 16.32 6.94
C PHE A 181 -12.47 15.22 7.13
N ASP A 182 -12.87 13.94 7.15
CA ASP A 182 -11.94 12.83 7.37
C ASP A 182 -10.91 12.74 6.24
N VAL A 183 -11.37 12.87 4.99
CA VAL A 183 -10.50 12.86 3.81
C VAL A 183 -9.59 14.09 3.78
N ALA A 184 -10.14 15.28 4.01
CA ALA A 184 -9.39 16.53 4.00
C ALA A 184 -8.32 16.58 5.10
N SER A 185 -8.66 16.14 6.31
CA SER A 185 -7.74 16.06 7.45
C SER A 185 -6.62 15.03 7.23
N ASP A 186 -6.95 13.88 6.65
CA ASP A 186 -5.94 12.88 6.28
C ASP A 186 -5.02 13.39 5.17
N ALA A 187 -5.57 14.01 4.13
CA ALA A 187 -4.81 14.65 3.05
C ALA A 187 -3.88 15.74 3.59
N PHE A 188 -4.36 16.57 4.53
CA PHE A 188 -3.56 17.60 5.18
C PHE A 188 -2.41 16.99 5.99
N SER A 189 -2.65 15.88 6.67
CA SER A 189 -1.61 15.15 7.41
C SER A 189 -0.51 14.65 6.48
N THR A 190 -0.88 14.07 5.34
CA THR A 190 0.08 13.64 4.31
C THR A 190 0.81 14.81 3.67
N PHE A 191 0.10 15.88 3.31
CA PHE A 191 0.67 17.08 2.73
C PHE A 191 1.70 17.73 3.67
N LYS A 192 1.35 17.85 4.96
CA LYS A 192 2.26 18.30 6.01
C LYS A 192 3.48 17.40 6.11
N ASP A 193 3.32 16.08 6.11
CA ASP A 193 4.46 15.16 6.20
C ASP A 193 5.39 15.33 4.99
N ILE A 194 4.86 15.43 3.77
CA ILE A 194 5.66 15.69 2.55
C ILE A 194 6.48 16.99 2.72
N LEU A 195 5.87 18.05 3.24
CA LEU A 195 6.50 19.37 3.43
C LEU A 195 7.36 19.51 4.69
N THR A 196 7.44 18.51 5.56
CA THR A 196 8.17 18.67 6.84
C THR A 196 9.11 17.52 7.18
N LYS A 197 8.94 16.33 6.57
CA LYS A 197 9.73 15.14 6.92
C LYS A 197 11.21 15.29 6.59
N HIS A 198 11.52 15.79 5.40
CA HIS A 198 12.89 15.89 4.88
C HIS A 198 13.25 17.35 4.63
N ALA A 199 13.59 18.07 5.70
CA ALA A 199 13.76 19.53 5.68
C ALA A 199 14.68 20.04 4.57
N SER A 200 15.79 19.35 4.28
CA SER A 200 16.72 19.73 3.20
C SER A 200 16.09 19.65 1.81
N LEU A 201 15.36 18.56 1.52
CA LEU A 201 14.68 18.38 0.22
C LEU A 201 13.57 19.41 0.04
N VAL A 202 12.81 19.68 1.11
CA VAL A 202 11.73 20.65 1.07
C VAL A 202 12.26 22.07 0.93
N ALA A 203 13.33 22.43 1.63
CA ALA A 203 13.94 23.76 1.50
C ALA A 203 14.42 24.02 0.07
N GLU A 204 15.04 23.03 -0.57
CA GLU A 204 15.45 23.10 -1.97
C GLU A 204 14.24 23.28 -2.90
N TYR A 205 13.21 22.46 -2.74
CA TYR A 205 11.99 22.55 -3.53
C TYR A 205 11.29 23.91 -3.40
N LEU A 206 11.05 24.38 -2.18
CA LEU A 206 10.37 25.64 -1.91
C LEU A 206 11.15 26.85 -2.41
N THR A 207 12.49 26.78 -2.40
CA THR A 207 13.33 27.84 -2.96
C THR A 207 13.18 27.91 -4.49
N GLY A 208 13.03 26.76 -5.16
CA GLY A 208 12.85 26.69 -6.61
C GLY A 208 11.43 26.99 -7.11
N HIS A 209 10.41 26.77 -6.29
CA HIS A 209 8.99 26.83 -6.68
C HIS A 209 8.18 27.82 -5.83
N TYR A 210 8.83 28.84 -5.25
CA TYR A 210 8.21 29.78 -4.32
C TYR A 210 6.93 30.41 -4.87
N ASP A 211 6.98 30.92 -6.11
CA ASP A 211 5.84 31.60 -6.73
C ASP A 211 4.66 30.65 -7.00
N GLU A 212 4.93 29.43 -7.45
CA GLU A 212 3.90 28.42 -7.72
C GLU A 212 3.22 27.96 -6.44
N VAL A 213 4.00 27.67 -5.40
CA VAL A 213 3.46 27.29 -4.08
C VAL A 213 2.67 28.43 -3.48
N HIS A 214 3.14 29.68 -3.62
CA HIS A 214 2.44 30.84 -3.10
C HIS A 214 1.07 31.03 -3.78
N LEU A 215 0.99 30.90 -5.10
CA LEU A 215 -0.26 31.00 -5.87
C LEU A 215 -1.33 29.99 -5.47
N HIS A 216 -0.93 28.82 -4.96
CA HIS A 216 -1.87 27.80 -4.48
C HIS A 216 -2.34 28.00 -3.04
N THR A 217 -1.75 28.96 -2.31
CA THR A 217 -2.07 29.23 -0.89
C THR A 217 -2.86 30.52 -0.65
N VAL A 218 -3.11 31.30 -1.71
CA VAL A 218 -3.82 32.60 -1.70
C VAL A 218 -5.13 32.48 -2.46
#